data_AF-W5YVX1-F1
#
_entry.id   AF-W5YVX1-F1
#
_cell.length_a   1.000
_cell.length_b   1.000
_cell.length_c   1.000
_cell.angle_alpha   90.00
_cell.angle_beta   90.00
_cell.angle_gamma   90.00
#
_symmetry.space_group_name_H-M   'P 1'
#
loop_
_entity.id
_entity.type
_entity.pdbx_description
1 polymer ?
#
loop_
_entity_poly.entity_id
_entity_poly.type
_entity_poly.pdbx_seq_one_letter_code
_entity_poly.pdbx_strand_id
1 'polypeptide(L)'
;MLGELPEFEPPLANEMSALRERVKLSIGRLHLSRGDFAGAMASLEQIALDGVFSDQALFDYAVAASREGRAGLALQALNTLQQRPLFTPWLQQVPYARGFLFEQMDRQQQALQAYREAASHYQSLSTRLSDEREQLTEARLIEALRFVREGDSPGQPGSMEAEMVRPEPGETTVLTDAYGRVKVRPGDYSLAGLLATESFQLSLRDLHELYRLRDSLGQWQTQLESFDIMLETRAQQREQRIRETRDALDALNADQWLARQAEYRSAIEDALAREDLRFFMTQEQHELADRLAQVEKTLSQLPEDESTRKQRETFQRMNAYFNWRIADDYAVNRWAAEKQLRELDRAMEVFVDQRALIEQEMASGGENQALAARVEARQVALQRLQGELDKALSAARTELLTLVDTELQQQSQEVQGYLRATRHAAARLADTLFLGRNGAAANPATEAGGDRD
;
A
#
# COMPACT_ATOMS: atom_id res chain seq x y z
N MET A 1 -1.73 -57.90 -9.45
CA MET A 1 -0.92 -56.78 -8.96
C MET A 1 -1.70 -55.51 -9.22
N LEU A 2 -2.46 -55.06 -8.22
CA LEU A 2 -3.10 -53.75 -8.23
C LEU A 2 -2.00 -52.75 -7.91
N GLY A 3 -1.56 -51.99 -8.92
CA GLY A 3 -0.60 -50.91 -8.73
C GLY A 3 -1.26 -49.81 -7.89
N GLU A 4 -0.67 -49.54 -6.74
CA GLU A 4 -1.03 -48.42 -5.87
C GLU A 4 -1.02 -47.13 -6.68
N LEU A 5 -2.15 -46.43 -6.69
CA LEU A 5 -2.26 -45.09 -7.24
C LEU A 5 -1.37 -44.16 -6.39
N PRO A 6 -0.63 -43.22 -7.00
CA PRO A 6 0.21 -42.30 -6.24
C PRO A 6 -0.65 -41.48 -5.27
N GLU A 7 -0.24 -41.43 -4.00
CA GLU A 7 -0.81 -40.51 -3.01
C GLU A 7 -0.54 -39.07 -3.47
N PHE A 8 -1.58 -38.42 -3.96
CA PHE A 8 -1.53 -36.99 -4.29
C PHE A 8 -1.62 -36.18 -3.00
N GLU A 9 -0.93 -35.03 -2.95
CA GLU A 9 -1.14 -34.06 -1.87
C GLU A 9 -2.65 -33.79 -1.69
N PRO A 10 -3.16 -33.68 -0.45
CA PRO A 10 -4.59 -33.58 -0.17
C PRO A 10 -5.37 -32.51 -0.98
N PRO A 11 -4.84 -31.29 -1.27
CA PRO A 11 -5.54 -30.35 -2.14
C PRO A 11 -5.69 -30.83 -3.59
N LEU A 12 -4.65 -31.45 -4.16
CA LEU A 12 -4.67 -32.01 -5.52
C LEU A 12 -5.64 -33.19 -5.63
N ALA A 13 -5.70 -34.05 -4.61
CA ALA A 13 -6.66 -35.15 -4.56
C ALA A 13 -8.12 -34.65 -4.56
N ASN A 14 -8.40 -33.58 -3.81
CA ASN A 14 -9.72 -32.96 -3.74
C ASN A 14 -10.11 -32.30 -5.08
N GLU A 15 -9.20 -31.56 -5.71
CA GLU A 15 -9.44 -30.95 -7.04
C GLU A 15 -9.74 -32.00 -8.10
N MET A 16 -8.99 -33.11 -8.11
CA MET A 16 -9.17 -34.17 -9.08
C MET A 16 -10.49 -34.93 -8.88
N SER A 17 -10.95 -35.07 -7.62
CA SER A 17 -12.29 -35.59 -7.31
C SER A 17 -13.38 -34.65 -7.83
N ALA A 18 -13.27 -33.34 -7.57
CA ALA A 18 -14.21 -32.34 -8.04
C ALA A 18 -14.30 -32.30 -9.58
N LEU A 19 -13.17 -32.41 -10.28
CA LEU A 19 -13.14 -32.53 -11.74
C LEU A 19 -13.88 -33.76 -12.25
N ARG A 20 -13.67 -34.92 -11.61
CA ARG A 20 -14.38 -36.16 -11.94
C ARG A 20 -15.89 -36.02 -11.76
N GLU A 21 -16.33 -35.42 -10.65
CA GLU A 21 -17.74 -35.15 -10.38
C GLU A 21 -18.36 -34.19 -11.41
N ARG A 22 -17.63 -33.14 -11.81
CA ARG A 22 -18.06 -32.22 -12.88
C ARG A 22 -18.25 -32.93 -14.22
N VAL A 23 -17.37 -33.87 -14.55
CA VAL A 23 -17.52 -34.70 -15.76
C VAL A 23 -18.77 -35.56 -15.68
N LYS A 24 -19.02 -36.22 -14.55
CA LYS A 24 -20.24 -37.03 -14.34
C LYS A 24 -21.52 -36.20 -14.43
N LEU A 25 -21.53 -35.01 -13.84
CA LEU A 25 -22.66 -34.07 -13.95
C LEU A 25 -22.92 -33.71 -15.41
N SER A 26 -21.87 -33.42 -16.16
CA SER A 26 -21.97 -33.08 -17.59
C SER A 26 -22.50 -34.25 -18.42
N ILE A 27 -22.07 -35.48 -18.12
CA ILE A 27 -22.59 -36.71 -18.74
C ILE A 27 -24.08 -36.88 -18.41
N GLY A 28 -24.47 -36.73 -17.14
CA GLY A 28 -25.87 -36.81 -16.70
C GLY A 28 -26.76 -35.81 -17.44
N ARG A 29 -26.32 -34.55 -17.58
CA ARG A 29 -27.03 -33.52 -18.36
C ARG A 29 -27.12 -33.84 -19.85
N LEU A 30 -26.08 -34.43 -20.42
CA LEU A 30 -26.12 -34.90 -21.81
C LEU A 30 -27.18 -35.99 -21.99
N HIS A 31 -27.26 -36.95 -21.07
CA HIS A 31 -28.32 -37.97 -21.07
C HIS A 31 -29.72 -37.35 -20.93
N LEU A 32 -29.91 -36.39 -20.00
CA LEU A 32 -31.16 -35.63 -19.86
C LEU A 32 -31.58 -34.96 -21.18
N SER A 33 -30.63 -34.30 -21.88
CA SER A 33 -30.92 -33.62 -23.14
C SER A 33 -31.35 -34.57 -24.27
N ARG A 34 -30.94 -35.84 -24.20
CA ARG A 34 -31.28 -36.89 -25.17
C ARG A 34 -32.54 -37.68 -24.80
N GLY A 35 -33.15 -37.38 -23.65
CA GLY A 35 -34.31 -38.11 -23.12
C GLY A 35 -33.95 -39.47 -22.51
N ASP A 36 -32.67 -39.78 -22.30
CA ASP A 36 -32.23 -41.01 -21.62
C ASP A 36 -32.19 -40.77 -20.11
N PHE A 37 -33.35 -40.84 -19.46
CA PHE A 37 -33.47 -40.51 -18.05
C PHE A 37 -32.84 -41.59 -17.14
N ALA A 38 -32.90 -42.86 -17.53
CA ALA A 38 -32.23 -43.95 -16.81
C ALA A 38 -30.71 -43.79 -16.81
N GLY A 39 -30.10 -43.49 -17.97
CA GLY A 39 -28.67 -43.21 -18.09
C GLY A 39 -28.24 -41.95 -17.33
N ALA A 40 -29.10 -40.92 -17.30
CA ALA A 40 -28.86 -39.73 -16.49
C ALA A 40 -28.81 -40.06 -15.00
N MET A 41 -29.81 -40.80 -14.48
CA MET A 41 -29.85 -41.22 -13.08
C MET A 41 -28.59 -41.99 -12.68
N ALA A 42 -28.18 -42.98 -13.50
CA ALA A 42 -27.01 -43.82 -13.21
C ALA A 42 -25.68 -43.05 -13.20
N SER A 43 -25.59 -41.95 -13.97
CA SER A 43 -24.41 -41.09 -13.99
C SER A 43 -24.37 -40.14 -12.78
N LEU A 44 -25.52 -39.59 -12.40
CA LEU A 44 -25.66 -38.62 -11.32
C LEU A 44 -25.56 -39.25 -9.93
N GLU A 45 -26.00 -40.51 -9.77
CA GLU A 45 -25.89 -41.27 -8.51
C GLU A 45 -24.43 -41.50 -8.07
N GLN A 46 -23.48 -41.39 -9.00
CA GLN A 46 -22.05 -41.58 -8.71
C GLN A 46 -21.34 -40.31 -8.21
N ILE A 47 -22.07 -39.22 -7.99
CA ILE A 47 -21.56 -37.96 -7.44
C ILE A 47 -21.79 -37.99 -5.93
N ALA A 48 -20.77 -37.64 -5.14
CA ALA A 48 -20.88 -37.70 -3.68
C ALA A 48 -21.92 -36.68 -3.19
N LEU A 49 -22.68 -37.03 -2.14
CA LEU A 49 -23.72 -36.16 -1.59
C LEU A 49 -23.14 -34.90 -0.92
N ASP A 50 -21.91 -34.96 -0.45
CA ASP A 50 -21.17 -33.86 0.19
C ASP A 50 -20.24 -33.11 -0.78
N GLY A 51 -20.20 -33.50 -2.06
CA GLY A 51 -19.39 -32.86 -3.09
C GLY A 51 -19.88 -31.47 -3.51
N VAL A 52 -19.02 -30.68 -4.13
CA VAL A 52 -19.31 -29.29 -4.59
C VAL A 52 -20.42 -29.25 -5.66
N PHE A 53 -20.60 -30.34 -6.41
CA PHE A 53 -21.62 -30.45 -7.47
C PHE A 53 -22.87 -31.22 -7.04
N SER A 54 -22.93 -31.64 -5.78
CA SER A 54 -23.99 -32.52 -5.26
C SER A 54 -25.39 -31.90 -5.38
N ASP A 55 -25.54 -30.60 -5.11
CA ASP A 55 -26.83 -29.92 -5.19
C ASP A 55 -27.39 -29.92 -6.63
N GLN A 56 -26.51 -29.66 -7.61
CA GLN A 56 -26.88 -29.68 -9.02
C GLN A 56 -27.23 -31.11 -9.47
N ALA A 57 -26.42 -32.07 -9.05
CA ALA A 57 -26.62 -33.47 -9.37
C ALA A 57 -27.93 -34.02 -8.79
N LEU A 58 -28.25 -33.68 -7.55
CA LEU A 58 -29.50 -34.07 -6.89
C LEU A 58 -30.72 -33.48 -7.59
N PHE A 59 -30.65 -32.24 -8.06
CA PHE A 59 -31.74 -31.62 -8.78
C PHE A 59 -31.94 -32.27 -10.15
N ASP A 60 -30.86 -32.41 -10.93
CA ASP A 60 -30.89 -33.09 -12.23
C ASP A 60 -31.36 -34.55 -12.10
N TYR A 61 -30.98 -35.23 -11.01
CA TYR A 61 -31.44 -36.57 -10.67
C TYR A 61 -32.95 -36.58 -10.37
N ALA A 62 -33.47 -35.60 -9.62
CA ALA A 62 -34.90 -35.48 -9.37
C ALA A 62 -35.69 -35.26 -10.66
N VAL A 63 -35.18 -34.43 -11.58
CA VAL A 63 -35.78 -34.22 -12.90
C VAL A 63 -35.78 -35.51 -13.71
N ALA A 64 -34.65 -36.24 -13.77
CA ALA A 64 -34.55 -37.53 -14.46
C ALA A 64 -35.55 -38.55 -13.87
N ALA A 65 -35.56 -38.70 -12.54
CA ALA A 65 -36.45 -39.61 -11.84
C ALA A 65 -37.94 -39.28 -12.05
N SER A 66 -38.30 -37.99 -12.11
CA SER A 66 -39.65 -37.54 -12.45
C SER A 66 -40.08 -38.00 -13.84
N ARG A 67 -39.21 -37.82 -14.84
CA ARG A 67 -39.47 -38.18 -16.24
C ARG A 67 -39.53 -39.68 -16.47
N GLU A 68 -38.77 -40.45 -15.68
CA GLU A 68 -38.77 -41.91 -15.68
C GLU A 68 -39.97 -42.52 -14.90
N GLY A 69 -40.90 -41.68 -14.40
CA GLY A 69 -42.07 -42.12 -13.63
C GLY A 69 -41.77 -42.53 -12.19
N ARG A 70 -40.53 -42.32 -11.71
CA ARG A 70 -40.07 -42.64 -10.34
C ARG A 70 -40.27 -41.46 -9.41
N ALA A 71 -41.51 -40.96 -9.32
CA ALA A 71 -41.83 -39.73 -8.61
C ALA A 71 -41.43 -39.76 -7.11
N GLY A 72 -41.46 -40.93 -6.46
CA GLY A 72 -41.03 -41.09 -5.07
C GLY A 72 -39.54 -40.77 -4.84
N LEU A 73 -38.67 -41.27 -5.72
CA LEU A 73 -37.23 -40.97 -5.68
C LEU A 73 -36.97 -39.49 -5.99
N ALA A 74 -37.71 -38.93 -6.95
CA ALA A 74 -37.62 -37.52 -7.27
C ALA A 74 -37.96 -36.64 -6.06
N LEU A 75 -39.04 -36.98 -5.33
CA LEU A 75 -39.46 -36.24 -4.15
C LEU A 75 -38.46 -36.36 -3.00
N GLN A 76 -37.85 -37.55 -2.82
CA GLN A 76 -36.80 -37.74 -1.83
C GLN A 76 -35.60 -36.83 -2.12
N ALA A 77 -35.11 -36.78 -3.36
CA ALA A 77 -34.02 -35.92 -3.77
C ALA A 77 -34.33 -34.42 -3.55
N LEU A 78 -35.54 -33.97 -3.91
CA LEU A 78 -35.95 -32.58 -3.65
C LEU A 78 -36.09 -32.25 -2.16
N ASN A 79 -36.57 -33.18 -1.34
CA ASN A 79 -36.65 -32.97 0.11
C ASN A 79 -35.26 -32.90 0.74
N THR A 80 -34.30 -33.69 0.25
CA THR A 80 -32.90 -33.59 0.66
C THR A 80 -32.33 -32.23 0.31
N LEU A 81 -32.58 -31.71 -0.91
CA LEU A 81 -32.15 -30.37 -1.32
C LEU A 81 -32.76 -29.27 -0.46
N GLN A 82 -34.05 -29.36 -0.13
CA GLN A 82 -34.74 -28.36 0.69
C GLN A 82 -34.13 -28.20 2.08
N GLN A 83 -33.51 -29.26 2.63
CA GLN A 83 -32.88 -29.25 3.95
C GLN A 83 -31.44 -28.71 3.92
N ARG A 84 -30.88 -28.42 2.73
CA ARG A 84 -29.50 -27.95 2.63
C ARG A 84 -29.39 -26.45 2.94
N PRO A 85 -28.32 -26.05 3.64
CA PRO A 85 -28.15 -24.67 4.09
C PRO A 85 -27.72 -23.70 2.97
N LEU A 86 -27.25 -24.21 1.82
CA LEU A 86 -26.60 -23.40 0.79
C LEU A 86 -27.59 -22.85 -0.23
N PHE A 87 -27.84 -21.55 -0.20
CA PHE A 87 -28.66 -20.88 -1.21
C PHE A 87 -27.95 -20.89 -2.57
N THR A 88 -28.36 -21.80 -3.46
CA THR A 88 -27.91 -21.85 -4.86
C THR A 88 -29.09 -21.57 -5.80
N PRO A 89 -28.87 -21.09 -7.03
CA PRO A 89 -29.94 -20.90 -8.01
C PRO A 89 -30.82 -22.17 -8.21
N TRP A 90 -30.25 -23.36 -8.06
CA TRP A 90 -30.97 -24.63 -8.15
C TRP A 90 -31.95 -24.84 -6.98
N LEU A 91 -31.62 -24.39 -5.77
CA LEU A 91 -32.56 -24.40 -4.65
C LEU A 91 -33.77 -23.50 -4.91
N GLN A 92 -33.61 -22.43 -5.70
CA GLN A 92 -34.74 -21.60 -6.09
C GLN A 92 -35.77 -22.40 -6.91
N GLN A 93 -35.38 -23.45 -7.63
CA GLN A 93 -36.32 -24.22 -8.45
C GLN A 93 -37.10 -25.28 -7.65
N VAL A 94 -36.56 -25.69 -6.50
CA VAL A 94 -37.05 -26.83 -5.69
C VAL A 94 -38.49 -26.64 -5.20
N PRO A 95 -38.92 -25.48 -4.64
CA PRO A 95 -40.29 -25.30 -4.17
C PRO A 95 -41.35 -25.54 -5.26
N TYR A 96 -41.14 -25.00 -6.46
CA TYR A 96 -42.02 -25.23 -7.61
C TYR A 96 -42.00 -26.70 -8.05
N ALA A 97 -40.81 -27.31 -8.18
CA ALA A 97 -40.65 -28.70 -8.61
C ALA A 97 -41.35 -29.69 -7.65
N ARG A 98 -41.35 -29.44 -6.34
CA ARG A 98 -42.09 -30.25 -5.36
C ARG A 98 -43.61 -30.21 -5.61
N GLY A 99 -44.17 -29.03 -5.87
CA GLY A 99 -45.59 -28.89 -6.23
C GLY A 99 -45.94 -29.67 -7.50
N PHE A 100 -45.07 -29.60 -8.51
CA PHE A 100 -45.21 -30.35 -9.76
C PHE A 100 -45.16 -31.88 -9.54
N LEU A 101 -44.26 -32.38 -8.69
CA LEU A 101 -44.20 -33.81 -8.37
C LEU A 101 -45.45 -34.31 -7.64
N PHE A 102 -45.99 -33.55 -6.66
CA PHE A 102 -47.23 -33.93 -6.00
C PHE A 102 -48.40 -33.99 -6.98
N GLU A 103 -48.41 -33.10 -7.96
CA GLU A 103 -49.39 -33.12 -9.03
C GLU A 103 -49.26 -34.35 -9.92
N GLN A 104 -48.03 -34.73 -10.31
CA GLN A 104 -47.77 -35.97 -11.07
C GLN A 104 -48.18 -37.24 -10.32
N MET A 105 -48.15 -37.22 -8.98
CA MET A 105 -48.62 -38.33 -8.14
C MET A 105 -50.14 -38.35 -7.92
N ASP A 106 -50.90 -37.48 -8.61
CA ASP A 106 -52.34 -37.28 -8.44
C ASP A 106 -52.76 -36.87 -7.01
N ARG A 107 -51.85 -36.23 -6.27
CA ARG A 107 -52.09 -35.76 -4.89
C ARG A 107 -52.46 -34.29 -4.89
N GLN A 108 -53.60 -33.96 -5.50
CA GLN A 108 -54.01 -32.57 -5.80
C GLN A 108 -54.04 -31.64 -4.59
N GLN A 109 -54.50 -32.10 -3.41
CA GLN A 109 -54.50 -31.27 -2.19
C GLN A 109 -53.08 -30.92 -1.71
N GLN A 110 -52.16 -31.89 -1.76
CA GLN A 110 -50.76 -31.69 -1.39
C GLN A 110 -50.05 -30.80 -2.40
N ALA A 111 -50.34 -30.96 -3.69
CA ALA A 111 -49.82 -30.11 -4.76
C ALA A 111 -50.26 -28.64 -4.57
N LEU A 112 -51.55 -28.39 -4.30
CA LEU A 112 -52.05 -27.04 -4.05
C LEU A 112 -51.37 -26.38 -2.85
N GLN A 113 -51.20 -27.13 -1.75
CA GLN A 113 -50.52 -26.64 -0.56
C GLN A 113 -49.04 -26.32 -0.86
N ALA A 114 -48.33 -27.23 -1.55
CA ALA A 114 -46.94 -27.03 -1.94
C ALA A 114 -46.75 -25.82 -2.87
N TYR A 115 -47.65 -25.60 -3.83
CA TYR A 115 -47.58 -24.40 -4.69
C TYR A 115 -47.88 -23.10 -3.93
N ARG A 116 -48.75 -23.11 -2.92
CA ARG A 116 -48.99 -21.94 -2.05
C ARG A 116 -47.76 -21.61 -1.20
N GLU A 117 -47.13 -22.62 -0.61
CA GLU A 117 -45.87 -22.47 0.13
C GLU A 117 -44.73 -21.98 -0.77
N ALA A 118 -44.65 -22.49 -2.00
CA ALA A 118 -43.69 -22.01 -2.99
C ALA A 118 -43.95 -20.55 -3.37
N ALA A 119 -45.22 -20.16 -3.58
CA ALA A 119 -45.58 -18.79 -3.90
C ALA A 119 -45.24 -17.81 -2.77
N SER A 120 -45.45 -18.18 -1.49
CA SER A 120 -45.05 -17.34 -0.37
C SER A 120 -43.53 -17.23 -0.26
N HIS A 121 -42.82 -18.34 -0.46
CA HIS A 121 -41.35 -18.36 -0.52
C HIS A 121 -40.81 -17.40 -1.59
N TYR A 122 -41.24 -17.54 -2.85
CA TYR A 122 -40.78 -16.65 -3.93
C TYR A 122 -41.18 -15.19 -3.73
N GLN A 123 -42.34 -14.91 -3.14
CA GLN A 123 -42.72 -13.54 -2.82
C GLN A 123 -41.76 -12.92 -1.81
N SER A 124 -41.45 -13.63 -0.71
CA SER A 124 -40.50 -13.15 0.30
C SER A 124 -39.08 -12.99 -0.25
N LEU A 125 -38.64 -13.92 -1.09
CA LEU A 125 -37.34 -13.84 -1.75
C LEU A 125 -37.27 -12.65 -2.72
N SER A 126 -38.34 -12.40 -3.48
CA SER A 126 -38.42 -11.25 -4.38
C SER A 126 -38.36 -9.93 -3.63
N THR A 127 -38.99 -9.82 -2.45
CA THR A 127 -38.89 -8.62 -1.61
C THR A 127 -37.47 -8.44 -1.09
N ARG A 128 -36.85 -9.51 -0.55
CA ARG A 128 -35.47 -9.46 -0.05
C ARG A 128 -34.46 -9.04 -1.12
N LEU A 129 -34.54 -9.63 -2.32
CA LEU A 129 -33.67 -9.26 -3.44
C LEU A 129 -33.89 -7.81 -3.89
N SER A 130 -35.12 -7.29 -3.80
CA SER A 130 -35.38 -5.87 -4.08
C SER A 130 -34.71 -4.97 -3.03
N ASP A 131 -34.86 -5.31 -1.75
CA ASP A 131 -34.26 -4.54 -0.64
C ASP A 131 -32.73 -4.56 -0.71
N GLU A 132 -32.12 -5.72 -1.04
CA GLU A 132 -30.68 -5.88 -1.23
C GLU A 132 -30.16 -5.01 -2.39
N ARG A 133 -30.88 -4.94 -3.51
CA ARG A 133 -30.53 -4.07 -4.64
C ARG A 133 -30.65 -2.59 -4.29
N GLU A 134 -31.71 -2.18 -3.58
CA GLU A 134 -31.91 -0.78 -3.18
C GLU A 134 -30.84 -0.30 -2.19
N GLN A 135 -30.31 -1.20 -1.37
CA GLN A 135 -29.26 -0.91 -0.38
C GLN A 135 -27.85 -1.21 -0.90
N LEU A 136 -27.70 -1.55 -2.18
CA LEU A 136 -26.43 -1.94 -2.78
C LEU A 136 -25.46 -0.75 -2.75
N THR A 137 -24.43 -0.89 -1.92
CA THR A 137 -23.32 0.07 -1.81
C THR A 137 -22.02 -0.72 -1.69
N GLU A 138 -20.90 -0.07 -1.97
CA GLU A 138 -19.58 -0.69 -1.79
C GLU A 138 -19.37 -1.17 -0.35
N ALA A 139 -19.77 -0.36 0.65
CA ALA A 139 -19.65 -0.74 2.06
C ALA A 139 -20.45 -2.00 2.39
N ARG A 140 -21.69 -2.12 1.87
CA ARG A 140 -22.50 -3.34 2.03
C ARG A 140 -21.91 -4.54 1.32
N LEU A 141 -21.36 -4.35 0.12
CA LEU A 141 -20.69 -5.41 -0.60
C LEU A 141 -19.46 -5.91 0.17
N ILE A 142 -18.61 -4.99 0.65
CA ILE A 142 -17.43 -5.32 1.47
C ILE A 142 -17.86 -6.03 2.75
N GLU A 143 -18.94 -5.59 3.42
CA GLU A 143 -19.50 -6.26 4.61
C GLU A 143 -19.95 -7.70 4.31
N ALA A 144 -20.51 -7.93 3.12
CA ALA A 144 -20.92 -9.24 2.62
C ALA A 144 -19.73 -10.12 2.18
N LEU A 145 -18.52 -9.57 2.07
CA LEU A 145 -17.30 -10.29 1.70
C LEU A 145 -16.41 -10.50 2.94
N ARG A 146 -16.06 -11.75 3.21
CA ARG A 146 -15.08 -12.06 4.26
C ARG A 146 -13.71 -12.27 3.62
N PHE A 147 -12.86 -11.26 3.70
CA PHE A 147 -11.46 -11.34 3.29
C PHE A 147 -10.70 -12.29 4.22
N VAL A 148 -9.79 -13.09 3.64
CA VAL A 148 -9.04 -14.12 4.38
C VAL A 148 -7.61 -13.65 4.59
N ARG A 149 -7.08 -13.79 5.81
CA ARG A 149 -5.68 -13.51 6.18
C ARG A 149 -4.88 -14.79 6.37
N GLU A 150 -3.56 -14.69 6.25
CA GLU A 150 -2.64 -15.77 6.62
C GLU A 150 -2.81 -16.12 8.10
N GLY A 151 -3.20 -17.36 8.40
CA GLY A 151 -3.53 -17.82 9.76
C GLY A 151 -5.03 -17.97 10.06
N ASP A 152 -5.91 -17.46 9.19
CA ASP A 152 -7.35 -17.74 9.27
C ASP A 152 -7.60 -19.22 8.96
N SER A 153 -7.73 -20.03 10.02
CA SER A 153 -7.91 -21.48 9.87
C SER A 153 -9.16 -21.81 9.03
N PRO A 154 -9.04 -22.62 7.97
CA PRO A 154 -10.20 -23.12 7.25
C PRO A 154 -10.97 -24.10 8.13
N GLY A 155 -12.22 -23.77 8.49
CA GLY A 155 -13.19 -24.79 8.93
C GLY A 155 -13.32 -25.04 10.44
N GLN A 156 -12.89 -24.13 11.32
CA GLN A 156 -13.34 -24.16 12.72
C GLN A 156 -14.42 -23.10 12.97
N PRO A 157 -15.71 -23.49 13.05
CA PRO A 157 -16.73 -22.63 13.62
C PRO A 157 -16.38 -22.39 15.08
N GLY A 158 -15.91 -21.17 15.39
CA GLY A 158 -15.52 -20.77 16.75
C GLY A 158 -14.02 -20.65 17.04
N SER A 159 -13.14 -20.66 16.03
CA SER A 159 -11.73 -20.33 16.26
C SER A 159 -11.52 -18.80 16.35
N MET A 160 -11.38 -18.36 17.60
CA MET A 160 -10.87 -17.08 18.12
C MET A 160 -11.58 -15.79 17.70
N GLU A 161 -12.29 -15.22 18.69
CA GLU A 161 -12.64 -13.79 18.85
C GLU A 161 -13.03 -13.06 17.56
N ALA A 162 -14.33 -13.11 17.25
CA ALA A 162 -15.00 -12.36 16.18
C ALA A 162 -14.91 -10.81 16.29
N GLU A 163 -14.03 -10.30 17.16
CA GLU A 163 -13.81 -8.89 17.47
C GLU A 163 -12.42 -8.37 17.04
N MET A 164 -11.51 -9.25 16.58
CA MET A 164 -10.25 -8.82 15.95
C MET A 164 -10.48 -8.40 14.49
N VAL A 165 -10.57 -7.08 14.28
CA VAL A 165 -10.48 -6.30 13.02
C VAL A 165 -10.62 -7.14 11.73
N ARG A 166 -11.79 -7.07 11.10
CA ARG A 166 -12.02 -7.65 9.77
C ARG A 166 -11.02 -7.02 8.78
N PRO A 167 -10.25 -7.83 8.04
CA PRO A 167 -9.33 -7.27 7.06
C PRO A 167 -10.11 -6.56 5.95
N GLU A 168 -9.76 -5.32 5.68
CA GLU A 168 -10.37 -4.47 4.66
C GLU A 168 -9.64 -4.59 3.32
N PRO A 169 -10.31 -4.27 2.18
CA PRO A 169 -9.62 -4.10 0.90
C PRO A 169 -8.47 -3.09 1.01
N GLY A 170 -7.31 -3.40 0.43
CA GLY A 170 -6.12 -2.57 0.56
C GLY A 170 -5.13 -3.01 1.63
N GLU A 171 -5.54 -3.86 2.57
CA GLU A 171 -4.59 -4.36 3.57
C GLU A 171 -3.60 -5.37 2.97
N THR A 172 -2.31 -5.21 3.29
CA THR A 172 -1.26 -6.17 2.89
C THR A 172 -1.41 -7.55 3.51
N THR A 173 -2.26 -7.68 4.53
CA THR A 173 -2.51 -8.94 5.24
C THR A 173 -3.52 -9.83 4.53
N VAL A 174 -4.26 -9.29 3.55
CA VAL A 174 -5.24 -10.04 2.77
C VAL A 174 -4.52 -11.03 1.87
N LEU A 175 -4.92 -12.29 1.92
CA LEU A 175 -4.37 -13.33 1.08
C LEU A 175 -4.79 -13.14 -0.37
N THR A 176 -3.78 -13.15 -1.23
CA THR A 176 -3.91 -13.18 -2.69
C THR A 176 -3.30 -14.46 -3.24
N ASP A 177 -3.81 -14.93 -4.38
CA ASP A 177 -3.16 -16.01 -5.11
C ASP A 177 -2.01 -15.52 -6.00
N ALA A 178 -1.37 -16.44 -6.73
CA ALA A 178 -0.26 -16.13 -7.64
C ALA A 178 -0.60 -15.10 -8.74
N TYR A 179 -1.88 -14.83 -8.98
CA TYR A 179 -2.36 -13.85 -9.97
C TYR A 179 -2.92 -12.57 -9.32
N GLY A 180 -2.73 -12.42 -8.01
CA GLY A 180 -3.22 -11.30 -7.22
C GLY A 180 -4.72 -11.39 -6.86
N ARG A 181 -5.42 -12.49 -7.18
CA ARG A 181 -6.86 -12.57 -6.89
C ARG A 181 -7.07 -12.69 -5.40
N VAL A 182 -7.98 -11.86 -4.90
CA VAL A 182 -8.28 -11.77 -3.47
C VAL A 182 -9.04 -13.00 -3.01
N LYS A 183 -8.56 -13.66 -1.96
CA LYS A 183 -9.29 -14.76 -1.32
C LYS A 183 -10.39 -14.20 -0.44
N VAL A 184 -11.63 -14.38 -0.89
CA VAL A 184 -12.84 -14.01 -0.16
C VAL A 184 -13.75 -15.21 0.07
N ARG A 185 -14.48 -15.19 1.18
CA ARG A 185 -15.59 -16.10 1.47
C ARG A 185 -16.90 -15.31 1.46
N PRO A 186 -18.00 -15.87 0.94
CA PRO A 186 -19.30 -15.24 1.05
C PRO A 186 -19.69 -15.12 2.53
N GLY A 187 -19.98 -13.90 2.98
CA GLY A 187 -20.73 -13.66 4.21
C GLY A 187 -22.21 -13.97 4.01
N ASP A 188 -22.71 -13.75 2.80
CA ASP A 188 -24.02 -14.16 2.31
C ASP A 188 -23.90 -15.04 1.06
N TYR A 189 -24.66 -16.13 1.00
CA TYR A 189 -24.60 -17.15 -0.04
C TYR A 189 -25.28 -16.73 -1.35
N SER A 190 -26.10 -15.66 -1.34
CA SER A 190 -26.74 -15.06 -2.52
C SER A 190 -25.75 -14.71 -3.64
N LEU A 191 -24.52 -14.32 -3.27
CA LEU A 191 -23.46 -13.91 -4.20
C LEU A 191 -22.50 -15.05 -4.58
N ALA A 192 -22.63 -16.25 -4.02
CA ALA A 192 -21.61 -17.30 -4.17
C ALA A 192 -21.32 -17.66 -5.64
N GLY A 193 -22.35 -17.65 -6.51
CA GLY A 193 -22.17 -17.83 -7.96
C GLY A 193 -21.33 -16.73 -8.59
N LEU A 194 -21.61 -15.47 -8.24
CA LEU A 194 -20.87 -14.31 -8.73
C LEU A 194 -19.41 -14.30 -8.24
N LEU A 195 -19.14 -14.66 -6.98
CA LEU A 195 -17.77 -14.74 -6.44
C LEU A 195 -16.87 -15.73 -7.18
N ALA A 196 -17.48 -16.76 -7.78
CA ALA A 196 -16.77 -17.75 -8.58
C ALA A 196 -16.48 -17.26 -10.01
N THR A 197 -17.11 -16.17 -10.46
CA THR A 197 -16.88 -15.62 -11.80
C THR A 197 -15.54 -14.91 -11.88
N GLU A 198 -14.87 -15.05 -13.02
CA GLU A 198 -13.59 -14.40 -13.27
C GLU A 198 -13.71 -12.87 -13.30
N SER A 199 -14.76 -12.33 -13.93
CA SER A 199 -14.98 -10.88 -14.00
C SER A 199 -15.08 -10.25 -12.61
N PHE A 200 -15.80 -10.89 -11.68
CA PHE A 200 -15.90 -10.40 -10.31
C PHE A 200 -14.55 -10.49 -9.58
N GLN A 201 -13.83 -11.61 -9.72
CA GLN A 201 -12.52 -11.80 -9.07
C GLN A 201 -11.47 -10.78 -9.57
N LEU A 202 -11.48 -10.47 -10.86
CA LEU A 202 -10.60 -9.45 -11.45
C LEU A 202 -10.97 -8.05 -10.97
N SER A 203 -12.26 -7.70 -11.00
CA SER A 203 -12.74 -6.39 -10.52
C SER A 203 -12.43 -6.19 -9.03
N LEU A 204 -12.60 -7.22 -8.20
CA LEU A 204 -12.26 -7.18 -6.77
C LEU A 204 -10.75 -7.07 -6.53
N ARG A 205 -9.91 -7.76 -7.32
CA ARG A 205 -8.45 -7.59 -7.28
C ARG A 205 -8.09 -6.15 -7.60
N ASP A 206 -8.62 -5.61 -8.70
CA ASP A 206 -8.25 -4.28 -9.15
C ASP A 206 -8.66 -3.24 -8.10
N LEU A 207 -9.85 -3.39 -7.49
CA LEU A 207 -10.27 -2.57 -6.35
C LEU A 207 -9.30 -2.69 -5.16
N HIS A 208 -8.91 -3.90 -4.77
CA HIS A 208 -7.96 -4.15 -3.69
C HIS A 208 -6.59 -3.49 -3.94
N GLU A 209 -6.04 -3.65 -5.14
CA GLU A 209 -4.75 -3.06 -5.51
C GLU A 209 -4.80 -1.52 -5.57
N LEU A 210 -5.92 -0.94 -6.04
CA LEU A 210 -6.11 0.50 -6.01
C LEU A 210 -6.20 1.03 -4.57
N TYR A 211 -6.82 0.30 -3.65
CA TYR A 211 -6.79 0.63 -2.23
C TYR A 211 -5.38 0.57 -1.64
N ARG A 212 -4.58 -0.45 -1.97
CA ARG A 212 -3.17 -0.52 -1.58
C ARG A 212 -2.38 0.67 -2.10
N LEU A 213 -2.60 1.05 -3.36
CA LEU A 213 -1.94 2.20 -3.97
C LEU A 213 -2.29 3.48 -3.21
N ARG A 214 -3.56 3.66 -2.83
CA ARG A 214 -4.03 4.83 -2.08
C ARG A 214 -3.28 4.96 -0.76
N ASP A 215 -3.18 3.87 -0.02
CA ASP A 215 -2.51 3.87 1.28
C ASP A 215 -1.00 4.13 1.12
N SER A 216 -0.37 3.55 0.09
CA SER A 216 1.03 3.84 -0.24
C SER A 216 1.25 5.32 -0.62
N LEU A 217 0.38 5.91 -1.45
CA LEU A 217 0.49 7.32 -1.83
C LEU A 217 0.27 8.23 -0.61
N GLY A 218 -0.61 7.85 0.32
CA GLY A 218 -0.79 8.53 1.61
C GLY A 218 0.49 8.51 2.46
N GLN A 219 1.16 7.36 2.56
CA GLN A 219 2.45 7.27 3.25
C GLN A 219 3.52 8.15 2.60
N TRP A 220 3.56 8.20 1.26
CA TRP A 220 4.50 9.05 0.53
C TRP A 220 4.21 10.53 0.74
N GLN A 221 2.95 10.92 0.88
CA GLN A 221 2.56 12.29 1.23
C GLN A 221 3.12 12.67 2.60
N THR A 222 2.92 11.83 3.62
CA THR A 222 3.47 12.07 4.97
C THR A 222 5.00 12.14 4.96
N GLN A 223 5.67 11.31 4.15
CA GLN A 223 7.12 11.39 3.97
C GLN A 223 7.55 12.72 3.33
N LEU A 224 6.84 13.21 2.31
CA LEU A 224 7.13 14.50 1.67
C LEU A 224 6.95 15.67 2.65
N GLU A 225 5.90 15.66 3.47
CA GLU A 225 5.69 16.66 4.53
C GLU A 225 6.88 16.69 5.52
N SER A 226 7.48 15.53 5.82
CA SER A 226 8.68 15.49 6.67
C SER A 226 9.91 16.13 6.01
N PHE A 227 10.03 16.06 4.67
CA PHE A 227 11.11 16.73 3.94
C PHE A 227 10.98 18.25 3.98
N ASP A 228 9.76 18.79 3.99
CA ASP A 228 9.55 20.23 4.14
C ASP A 228 10.10 20.73 5.48
N ILE A 229 9.78 20.01 6.58
CA ILE A 229 10.30 20.32 7.92
C ILE A 229 11.83 20.24 7.96
N MET A 230 12.42 19.21 7.33
CA MET A 230 13.88 19.06 7.24
C MET A 230 14.54 20.20 6.46
N LEU A 231 13.95 20.62 5.34
CA LEU A 231 14.46 21.72 4.51
C LEU A 231 14.37 23.07 5.25
N GLU A 232 13.27 23.32 5.95
CA GLU A 232 13.10 24.51 6.78
C GLU A 232 14.13 24.54 7.92
N THR A 233 14.28 23.42 8.64
CA THR A 233 15.27 23.28 9.72
C THR A 233 16.69 23.51 9.20
N ARG A 234 17.03 22.92 8.03
CA ARG A 234 18.33 23.11 7.40
C ARG A 234 18.56 24.57 6.99
N ALA A 235 17.55 25.25 6.48
CA ALA A 235 17.64 26.67 6.13
C ALA A 235 17.92 27.55 7.35
N GLN A 236 17.20 27.31 8.47
CA GLN A 236 17.40 28.02 9.72
C GLN A 236 18.79 27.78 10.32
N GLN A 237 19.24 26.51 10.36
CA GLN A 237 20.58 26.16 10.84
C GLN A 237 21.69 26.78 9.99
N ARG A 238 21.51 26.81 8.67
CA ARG A 238 22.46 27.43 7.76
C ARG A 238 22.58 28.93 8.04
N GLU A 239 21.44 29.62 8.16
CA GLU A 239 21.41 31.05 8.45
C GLU A 239 22.10 31.37 9.79
N GLN A 240 21.87 30.55 10.82
CA GLN A 240 22.57 30.68 12.09
C GLN A 240 24.08 30.49 11.94
N ARG A 241 24.54 29.42 11.28
CA ARG A 241 25.97 29.16 11.07
C ARG A 241 26.65 30.24 10.25
N ILE A 242 25.96 30.81 9.25
CA ILE A 242 26.48 31.93 8.47
C ILE A 242 26.73 33.13 9.37
N ARG A 243 25.81 33.46 10.28
CA ARG A 243 26.01 34.54 11.26
C ARG A 243 27.20 34.26 12.18
N GLU A 244 27.25 33.08 12.80
CA GLU A 244 28.36 32.68 13.68
C GLU A 244 29.72 32.71 12.95
N THR A 245 29.75 32.29 11.68
CA THR A 245 30.96 32.30 10.86
C THR A 245 31.39 33.71 10.50
N ARG A 246 30.44 34.60 10.15
CA ARG A 246 30.75 36.03 9.90
C ARG A 246 31.31 36.71 11.13
N ASP A 247 30.69 36.52 12.29
CA ASP A 247 31.18 37.09 13.56
C ASP A 247 32.61 36.60 13.86
N ALA A 248 32.90 35.31 13.61
CA ALA A 248 34.24 34.74 13.77
C ALA A 248 35.25 35.32 12.75
N LEU A 249 34.85 35.50 11.48
CA LEU A 249 35.69 36.12 10.45
C LEU A 249 36.00 37.58 10.76
N ASP A 250 35.02 38.33 11.26
CA ASP A 250 35.19 39.73 11.66
C ASP A 250 36.16 39.84 12.85
N ALA A 251 36.06 38.93 13.82
CA ALA A 251 36.97 38.87 14.98
C ALA A 251 38.44 38.62 14.60
N LEU A 252 38.71 37.97 13.46
CA LEU A 252 40.07 37.77 12.97
C LEU A 252 40.74 39.07 12.51
N ASN A 253 40.00 40.17 12.32
CA ASN A 253 40.51 41.48 11.92
C ASN A 253 41.45 41.40 10.69
N ALA A 254 41.04 40.62 9.68
CA ALA A 254 41.82 40.35 8.48
C ALA A 254 42.41 41.60 7.82
N ASP A 255 41.66 42.70 7.79
CA ASP A 255 42.08 43.96 7.18
C ASP A 255 43.26 44.59 7.93
N GLN A 256 43.34 44.41 9.26
CA GLN A 256 44.49 44.87 10.06
C GLN A 256 45.75 44.05 9.73
N TRP A 257 45.61 42.73 9.56
CA TRP A 257 46.74 41.87 9.19
C TRP A 257 47.27 42.17 7.78
N LEU A 258 46.38 42.44 6.84
CA LEU A 258 46.75 42.88 5.48
C LEU A 258 47.45 44.24 5.51
N ALA A 259 46.94 45.21 6.27
CA ALA A 259 47.61 46.50 6.47
C ALA A 259 49.00 46.32 7.09
N ARG A 260 49.12 45.46 8.11
CA ARG A 260 50.39 45.21 8.79
C ARG A 260 51.42 44.51 7.90
N GLN A 261 51.00 43.58 7.06
CA GLN A 261 51.85 42.97 6.05
C GLN A 261 52.38 44.01 5.06
N ALA A 262 51.51 44.91 4.58
CA ALA A 262 51.90 45.99 3.67
C ALA A 262 52.91 46.95 4.34
N GLU A 263 52.72 47.27 5.62
CA GLU A 263 53.68 48.06 6.40
C GLU A 263 55.05 47.36 6.50
N TYR A 264 55.08 46.07 6.84
CA TYR A 264 56.35 45.32 6.91
C TYR A 264 57.05 45.23 5.56
N ARG A 265 56.30 44.99 4.49
CA ARG A 265 56.84 44.95 3.13
C ARG A 265 57.47 46.30 2.77
N SER A 266 56.75 47.40 2.96
CA SER A 266 57.24 48.74 2.67
C SER A 266 58.49 49.10 3.50
N ALA A 267 58.49 48.78 4.80
CA ALA A 267 59.61 49.07 5.68
C ALA A 267 60.88 48.30 5.30
N ILE A 268 60.73 47.02 4.93
CA ILE A 268 61.84 46.18 4.47
C ILE A 268 62.36 46.70 3.12
N GLU A 269 61.48 47.01 2.16
CA GLU A 269 61.87 47.56 0.85
C GLU A 269 62.62 48.89 0.97
N ASP A 270 62.17 49.79 1.85
CA ASP A 270 62.85 51.06 2.13
C ASP A 270 64.23 50.86 2.76
N ALA A 271 64.34 49.94 3.73
CA ALA A 271 65.60 49.60 4.39
C ALA A 271 66.59 48.93 3.43
N LEU A 272 66.10 48.12 2.48
CA LEU A 272 66.89 47.55 1.39
C LEU A 272 67.43 48.64 0.46
N ALA A 273 66.61 49.63 0.10
CA ALA A 273 67.00 50.71 -0.80
C ALA A 273 68.05 51.66 -0.19
N ARG A 274 68.05 51.82 1.13
CA ARG A 274 68.98 52.68 1.88
C ARG A 274 70.23 51.97 2.40
N GLU A 275 70.31 50.64 2.21
CA GLU A 275 71.32 49.79 2.84
C GLU A 275 71.42 50.04 4.36
N ASP A 276 70.28 50.04 5.05
CA ASP A 276 70.25 50.32 6.49
C ASP A 276 70.73 49.11 7.30
N LEU A 277 72.02 49.11 7.66
CA LEU A 277 72.65 48.06 8.47
C LEU A 277 71.98 47.86 9.85
N ARG A 278 71.36 48.90 10.41
CA ARG A 278 70.72 48.83 11.74
C ARG A 278 69.35 48.19 11.70
N PHE A 279 68.62 48.35 10.60
CA PHE A 279 67.29 47.77 10.44
C PHE A 279 67.30 46.24 10.43
N PHE A 280 68.32 45.64 9.81
CA PHE A 280 68.47 44.18 9.72
C PHE A 280 69.28 43.58 10.86
N MET A 281 69.39 44.23 12.01
CA MET A 281 70.04 43.61 13.16
C MET A 281 69.19 42.46 13.70
N THR A 282 69.81 41.41 14.21
CA THR A 282 69.10 40.41 15.00
C THR A 282 68.65 41.00 16.33
N GLN A 283 67.71 40.35 17.02
CA GLN A 283 67.28 40.80 18.35
C GLN A 283 68.45 40.91 19.34
N GLU A 284 69.37 39.95 19.32
CA GLU A 284 70.58 39.99 20.17
C GLU A 284 71.49 41.16 19.80
N GLN A 285 71.63 41.47 18.51
CA GLN A 285 72.41 42.63 18.05
C GLN A 285 71.74 43.94 18.45
N HIS A 286 70.41 44.05 18.39
CA HIS A 286 69.67 45.20 18.90
C HIS A 286 69.85 45.39 20.41
N GLU A 287 69.71 44.32 21.21
CA GLU A 287 69.93 44.39 22.65
C GLU A 287 71.37 44.80 23.01
N LEU A 288 72.35 44.33 22.24
CA LEU A 288 73.74 44.73 22.40
C LEU A 288 73.95 46.19 22.00
N ALA A 289 73.31 46.67 20.92
CA ALA A 289 73.34 48.07 20.51
C ALA A 289 72.77 48.98 21.61
N ASP A 290 71.64 48.60 22.21
CA ASP A 290 71.01 49.34 23.30
C ASP A 290 71.89 49.40 24.54
N ARG A 291 72.52 48.27 24.92
CA ARG A 291 73.50 48.23 26.02
C ARG A 291 74.70 49.13 25.74
N LEU A 292 75.22 49.12 24.51
CA LEU A 292 76.32 49.99 24.12
C LEU A 292 75.91 51.46 24.18
N ALA A 293 74.72 51.83 23.71
CA ALA A 293 74.20 53.19 23.81
C ALA A 293 74.02 53.66 25.27
N GLN A 294 73.58 52.77 26.15
CA GLN A 294 73.47 53.06 27.59
C GLN A 294 74.85 53.26 28.24
N VAL A 295 75.84 52.46 27.84
CA VAL A 295 77.24 52.63 28.30
C VAL A 295 77.81 53.95 27.78
N GLU A 296 77.56 54.32 26.54
CA GLU A 296 77.96 55.61 25.96
C GLU A 296 77.38 56.79 26.74
N LYS A 297 76.07 56.75 27.03
CA LYS A 297 75.37 57.75 27.83
C LYS A 297 75.96 57.86 29.23
N THR A 298 76.27 56.73 29.88
CA THR A 298 76.89 56.72 31.21
C THR A 298 78.30 57.31 31.18
N LEU A 299 79.11 56.93 30.18
CA LEU A 299 80.47 57.44 30.00
C LEU A 299 80.51 58.94 29.68
N SER A 300 79.54 59.47 28.94
CA SER A 300 79.44 60.92 28.65
C SER A 300 79.17 61.80 29.89
N GLN A 301 78.68 61.23 30.99
CA GLN A 301 78.37 61.97 32.22
C GLN A 301 79.50 61.93 33.27
N LEU A 302 80.53 61.12 33.05
CA LEU A 302 81.66 60.95 33.97
C LEU A 302 82.79 61.97 33.70
N PRO A 303 83.50 62.44 34.76
CA PRO A 303 84.60 63.39 34.64
C PRO A 303 85.83 62.81 33.90
N GLU A 304 86.61 63.69 33.26
CA GLU A 304 87.79 63.40 32.43
C GLU A 304 89.03 62.93 33.24
N ASP A 305 88.86 61.89 34.05
CA ASP A 305 89.93 61.24 34.78
C ASP A 305 90.61 60.14 33.94
N GLU A 306 91.84 59.77 34.29
CA GLU A 306 92.64 58.81 33.52
C GLU A 306 92.00 57.42 33.40
N SER A 307 91.21 57.01 34.40
CA SER A 307 90.40 55.79 34.35
C SER A 307 89.23 55.90 33.37
N THR A 308 88.51 57.03 33.37
CA THR A 308 87.41 57.33 32.44
C THR A 308 87.91 57.39 30.99
N ARG A 309 89.10 57.94 30.74
CA ARG A 309 89.71 57.98 29.40
C ARG A 309 89.95 56.58 28.84
N LYS A 310 90.52 55.66 29.65
CA LYS A 310 90.74 54.26 29.26
C LYS A 310 89.42 53.52 28.99
N GLN A 311 88.37 53.83 29.75
CA GLN A 311 87.03 53.27 29.53
C GLN A 311 86.40 53.78 28.22
N ARG A 312 86.55 55.07 27.88
CA ARG A 312 86.10 55.63 26.59
C ARG A 312 86.82 55.00 25.39
N GLU A 313 88.14 54.81 25.48
CA GLU A 313 88.91 54.13 24.41
C GLU A 313 88.49 52.66 24.24
N THR A 314 88.23 51.97 25.35
CA THR A 314 87.73 50.58 25.33
C THR A 314 86.35 50.51 24.69
N PHE A 315 85.45 51.42 25.05
CA PHE A 315 84.13 51.54 24.44
C PHE A 315 84.20 51.81 22.92
N GLN A 316 85.08 52.73 22.48
CA GLN A 316 85.27 53.01 21.05
C GLN A 316 85.71 51.77 20.27
N ARG A 317 86.61 50.95 20.84
CA ARG A 317 87.02 49.67 20.22
C ARG A 317 85.87 48.67 20.16
N MET A 318 85.09 48.55 21.23
CA MET A 318 83.92 47.67 21.27
C MET A 318 82.86 48.11 20.24
N ASN A 319 82.59 49.41 20.14
CA ASN A 319 81.64 49.98 19.18
C ASN A 319 82.12 49.82 17.73
N ALA A 320 83.42 50.02 17.46
CA ALA A 320 84.00 49.78 16.14
C ALA A 320 83.93 48.31 15.74
N TYR A 321 84.25 47.39 16.66
CA TYR A 321 84.12 45.95 16.43
C TYR A 321 82.66 45.55 16.18
N PHE A 322 81.72 46.11 16.95
CA PHE A 322 80.29 45.88 16.78
C PHE A 322 79.82 46.35 15.39
N ASN A 323 80.15 47.58 14.99
CA ASN A 323 79.79 48.12 13.67
C ASN A 323 80.40 47.31 12.51
N TRP A 324 81.64 46.83 12.66
CA TRP A 324 82.25 45.93 11.69
C TRP A 324 81.50 44.60 11.59
N ARG A 325 81.16 43.99 12.73
CA ARG A 325 80.41 42.73 12.78
C ARG A 325 79.04 42.85 12.14
N ILE A 326 78.33 43.96 12.35
CA ILE A 326 77.03 44.21 11.72
C ILE A 326 77.17 44.31 10.20
N ALA A 327 78.22 44.96 9.71
CA ALA A 327 78.49 45.06 8.28
C ALA A 327 78.83 43.69 7.66
N ASP A 328 79.55 42.84 8.38
CA ASP A 328 79.88 41.46 7.95
C ASP A 328 78.63 40.55 7.94
N ASP A 329 77.82 40.62 8.99
CA ASP A 329 76.59 39.83 9.14
C ASP A 329 75.41 40.36 8.28
N TYR A 330 75.53 41.56 7.70
CA TYR A 330 74.45 42.26 7.00
C TYR A 330 73.77 41.42 5.91
N ALA A 331 74.56 40.77 5.05
CA ALA A 331 74.02 39.96 3.95
C ALA A 331 73.19 38.77 4.46
N VAL A 332 73.63 38.15 5.55
CA VAL A 332 72.94 37.01 6.18
C VAL A 332 71.63 37.47 6.82
N ASN A 333 71.68 38.57 7.57
CA ASN A 333 70.50 39.07 8.25
C ASN A 333 69.45 39.64 7.27
N ARG A 334 69.90 40.32 6.22
CA ARG A 334 69.04 40.77 5.12
C ARG A 334 68.29 39.59 4.50
N TRP A 335 69.01 38.53 4.15
CA TRP A 335 68.40 37.35 3.56
C TRP A 335 67.40 36.68 4.52
N ALA A 336 67.70 36.65 5.82
CA ALA A 336 66.78 36.15 6.83
C ALA A 336 65.46 36.96 6.88
N ALA A 337 65.54 38.29 6.84
CA ALA A 337 64.36 39.16 6.80
C ALA A 337 63.55 39.01 5.50
N GLU A 338 64.22 38.97 4.34
CA GLU A 338 63.56 38.71 3.05
C GLU A 338 62.87 37.33 3.03
N LYS A 339 63.49 36.31 3.63
CA LYS A 339 62.91 34.98 3.75
C LYS A 339 61.65 34.98 4.63
N GLN A 340 61.70 35.62 5.79
CA GLN A 340 60.55 35.75 6.69
C GLN A 340 59.38 36.50 6.03
N LEU A 341 59.68 37.55 5.25
CA LEU A 341 58.66 38.27 4.48
C LEU A 341 57.99 37.36 3.44
N ARG A 342 58.76 36.55 2.70
CA ARG A 342 58.20 35.59 1.73
C ARG A 342 57.34 34.51 2.41
N GLU A 343 57.74 34.04 3.58
CA GLU A 343 56.95 33.09 4.37
C GLU A 343 55.64 33.71 4.85
N LEU A 344 55.67 34.96 5.33
CA LEU A 344 54.48 35.73 5.69
C LEU A 344 53.57 35.95 4.48
N ASP A 345 54.13 36.30 3.32
CA ASP A 345 53.37 36.52 2.09
C ASP A 345 52.60 35.28 1.67
N ARG A 346 53.26 34.12 1.68
CA ARG A 346 52.62 32.84 1.36
C ARG A 346 51.53 32.48 2.37
N ALA A 347 51.76 32.72 3.66
CA ALA A 347 50.75 32.48 4.69
C ALA A 347 49.53 33.40 4.51
N MET A 348 49.76 34.65 4.12
CA MET A 348 48.69 35.63 3.91
C MET A 348 47.87 35.33 2.65
N GLU A 349 48.51 34.86 1.57
CA GLU A 349 47.82 34.42 0.36
C GLU A 349 46.84 33.29 0.69
N VAL A 350 47.29 32.25 1.41
CA VAL A 350 46.42 31.16 1.86
C VAL A 350 45.29 31.66 2.75
N PHE A 351 45.55 32.61 3.65
CA PHE A 351 44.54 33.20 4.52
C PHE A 351 43.45 33.93 3.72
N VAL A 352 43.83 34.75 2.75
CA VAL A 352 42.90 35.50 1.88
C VAL A 352 42.07 34.54 1.03
N ASP A 353 42.71 33.54 0.41
CA ASP A 353 42.04 32.56 -0.43
C ASP A 353 41.01 31.74 0.37
N GLN A 354 41.39 31.29 1.58
CA GLN A 354 40.46 30.56 2.46
C GLN A 354 39.28 31.42 2.90
N ARG A 355 39.50 32.69 3.24
CA ARG A 355 38.41 33.62 3.57
C ARG A 355 37.46 33.80 2.39
N ALA A 356 37.99 34.00 1.18
CA ALA A 356 37.20 34.14 -0.03
C ALA A 356 36.36 32.89 -0.33
N LEU A 357 36.94 31.69 -0.14
CA LEU A 357 36.22 30.43 -0.29
C LEU A 357 35.06 30.32 0.72
N ILE A 358 35.29 30.67 1.99
CA ILE A 358 34.25 30.63 3.02
C ILE A 358 33.10 31.60 2.67
N GLU A 359 33.41 32.82 2.23
CA GLU A 359 32.40 33.80 1.79
C GLU A 359 31.59 33.28 0.59
N GLN A 360 32.25 32.66 -0.38
CA GLN A 360 31.59 32.04 -1.53
C GLN A 360 30.65 30.91 -1.09
N GLU A 361 31.08 30.04 -0.18
CA GLU A 361 30.26 28.94 0.33
C GLU A 361 29.10 29.41 1.21
N MET A 362 29.26 30.52 1.94
CA MET A 362 28.15 31.13 2.67
C MET A 362 27.10 31.70 1.70
N ALA A 363 27.54 32.27 0.56
CA ALA A 363 26.67 32.77 -0.48
C ALA A 363 25.98 31.66 -1.32
N SER A 364 26.53 30.43 -1.35
CA SER A 364 26.03 29.33 -2.18
C SER A 364 24.76 28.67 -1.62
N GLY A 365 23.57 29.14 -2.01
CA GLY A 365 22.27 28.57 -1.61
C GLY A 365 21.71 27.45 -2.51
N GLY A 366 22.40 27.17 -3.63
CA GLY A 366 21.82 26.44 -4.78
C GLY A 366 21.39 24.99 -4.48
N GLU A 367 22.13 24.25 -3.65
CA GLU A 367 21.77 22.87 -3.32
C GLU A 367 20.45 22.76 -2.57
N ASN A 368 20.22 23.64 -1.58
CA ASN A 368 18.99 23.62 -0.79
C ASN A 368 17.79 24.03 -1.65
N GLN A 369 17.97 25.01 -2.54
CA GLN A 369 16.96 25.41 -3.52
C GLN A 369 16.63 24.28 -4.51
N ALA A 370 17.65 23.56 -5.00
CA ALA A 370 17.45 22.42 -5.88
C ALA A 370 16.70 21.27 -5.19
N LEU A 371 16.99 21.01 -3.91
CA LEU A 371 16.24 20.04 -3.12
C LEU A 371 14.79 20.48 -2.89
N ALA A 372 14.55 21.75 -2.54
CA ALA A 372 13.21 22.31 -2.39
C ALA A 372 12.38 22.19 -3.68
N ALA A 373 12.95 22.58 -4.82
CA ALA A 373 12.30 22.45 -6.13
C ALA A 373 11.97 20.98 -6.47
N ARG A 374 12.83 20.03 -6.08
CA ARG A 374 12.55 18.60 -6.25
C ARG A 374 11.39 18.12 -5.38
N VAL A 375 11.32 18.56 -4.12
CA VAL A 375 10.22 18.21 -3.22
C VAL A 375 8.89 18.76 -3.75
N GLU A 376 8.86 20.04 -4.13
CA GLU A 376 7.69 20.68 -4.73
C GLU A 376 7.21 19.95 -6.01
N ALA A 377 8.13 19.64 -6.93
CA ALA A 377 7.80 18.89 -8.14
C ALA A 377 7.22 17.49 -7.82
N ARG A 378 7.69 16.84 -6.77
CA ARG A 378 7.17 15.53 -6.33
C ARG A 378 5.82 15.64 -5.65
N GLN A 379 5.56 16.70 -4.88
CA GLN A 379 4.24 16.98 -4.31
C GLN A 379 3.19 17.18 -5.41
N VAL A 380 3.51 17.99 -6.44
CA VAL A 380 2.62 18.19 -7.59
C VAL A 380 2.37 16.88 -8.35
N ALA A 381 3.42 16.08 -8.57
CA ALA A 381 3.28 14.78 -9.21
C ALA A 381 2.42 13.81 -8.39
N LEU A 382 2.57 13.82 -7.06
CA LEU A 382 1.79 13.00 -6.14
C LEU A 382 0.31 13.39 -6.15
N GLN A 383 -0.01 14.69 -6.11
CA GLN A 383 -1.39 15.18 -6.20
C GLN A 383 -2.06 14.76 -7.51
N ARG A 384 -1.33 14.81 -8.64
CA ARG A 384 -1.84 14.31 -9.92
C ARG A 384 -2.14 12.81 -9.86
N LEU A 385 -1.22 12.02 -9.30
CA LEU A 385 -1.41 10.56 -9.15
C LEU A 385 -2.59 10.23 -8.24
N GLN A 386 -2.77 10.96 -7.14
CA GLN A 386 -3.93 10.81 -6.26
C GLN A 386 -5.24 11.10 -7.01
N GLY A 387 -5.30 12.17 -7.82
CA GLY A 387 -6.47 12.48 -8.63
C GLY A 387 -6.75 11.46 -9.75
N GLU A 388 -5.72 10.85 -10.34
CA GLU A 388 -5.86 9.73 -11.29
C GLU A 388 -6.35 8.45 -10.59
N LEU A 389 -5.83 8.18 -9.39
CA LEU A 389 -6.24 7.06 -8.56
C LEU A 389 -7.70 7.17 -8.11
N ASP A 390 -8.17 8.35 -7.68
CA ASP A 390 -9.56 8.54 -7.26
C ASP A 390 -10.54 8.24 -8.41
N LYS A 391 -10.17 8.63 -9.64
CA LYS A 391 -10.94 8.29 -10.84
C LYS A 391 -10.94 6.78 -11.08
N ALA A 392 -9.78 6.13 -11.03
CA ALA A 392 -9.67 4.68 -11.19
C ALA A 392 -10.47 3.92 -10.13
N LEU A 393 -10.40 4.34 -8.86
CA LEU A 393 -11.19 3.79 -7.76
C LEU A 393 -12.69 3.94 -8.03
N SER A 394 -13.16 5.13 -8.44
CA SER A 394 -14.57 5.34 -8.76
C SER A 394 -15.06 4.45 -9.91
N ALA A 395 -14.22 4.23 -10.92
CA ALA A 395 -14.53 3.36 -12.06
C ALA A 395 -14.60 1.88 -11.61
N ALA A 396 -13.58 1.40 -10.88
CA ALA A 396 -13.53 0.03 -10.38
C ALA A 396 -14.70 -0.28 -9.44
N ARG A 397 -15.06 0.66 -8.56
CA ARG A 397 -16.26 0.55 -7.70
C ARG A 397 -17.53 0.43 -8.50
N THR A 398 -17.71 1.28 -9.51
CA THR A 398 -18.90 1.27 -10.36
C THR A 398 -19.01 -0.05 -11.13
N GLU A 399 -17.89 -0.54 -11.67
CA GLU A 399 -17.84 -1.83 -12.36
C GLU A 399 -18.24 -2.98 -11.45
N LEU A 400 -17.63 -3.06 -10.25
CA LEU A 400 -17.92 -4.11 -9.27
C LEU A 400 -19.41 -4.10 -8.85
N LEU A 401 -19.97 -2.92 -8.57
CA LEU A 401 -21.38 -2.78 -8.21
C LEU A 401 -22.32 -3.13 -9.38
N THR A 402 -21.92 -2.84 -10.61
CA THR A 402 -22.71 -3.20 -11.81
C THR A 402 -22.77 -4.71 -11.99
N LEU A 403 -21.67 -5.44 -11.72
CA LEU A 403 -21.65 -6.90 -11.74
C LEU A 403 -22.62 -7.49 -10.71
N VAL A 404 -22.62 -6.94 -9.49
CA VAL A 404 -23.53 -7.38 -8.42
C VAL A 404 -24.99 -7.05 -8.76
N ASP A 405 -25.28 -5.83 -9.22
CA ASP A 405 -26.64 -5.45 -9.60
C ASP A 405 -27.18 -6.32 -10.74
N THR A 406 -26.34 -6.64 -11.73
CA THR A 406 -26.71 -7.52 -12.85
C THR A 406 -27.07 -8.92 -12.36
N GLU A 407 -26.27 -9.50 -11.45
CA GLU A 407 -26.56 -10.80 -10.86
C GLU A 407 -27.88 -10.78 -10.06
N LEU A 408 -28.06 -9.80 -9.17
CA LEU A 408 -29.28 -9.66 -8.39
C LEU A 408 -30.51 -9.44 -9.28
N GLN A 409 -30.36 -8.74 -10.39
CA GLN A 409 -31.42 -8.56 -11.38
C GLN A 409 -31.79 -9.87 -12.07
N GLN A 410 -30.82 -10.68 -12.46
CA GLN A 410 -31.06 -12.00 -13.06
C GLN A 410 -31.81 -12.90 -12.07
N GLN A 411 -31.33 -12.98 -10.83
CA GLN A 411 -32.01 -13.76 -9.78
C GLN A 411 -33.44 -13.25 -9.53
N SER A 412 -33.66 -11.93 -9.50
CA SER A 412 -35.00 -11.34 -9.36
C SER A 412 -35.94 -11.76 -10.49
N GLN A 413 -35.46 -11.77 -11.74
CA GLN A 413 -36.26 -12.20 -12.90
C GLN A 413 -36.63 -13.68 -12.83
N GLU A 414 -35.68 -14.55 -12.45
CA GLU A 414 -35.92 -15.98 -12.28
C GLU A 414 -36.97 -16.24 -11.18
N VAL A 415 -36.82 -15.60 -10.02
CA VAL A 415 -37.75 -15.72 -8.89
C VAL A 415 -39.16 -15.23 -9.26
N GLN A 416 -39.27 -14.14 -10.02
CA GLN A 416 -40.55 -13.66 -10.53
C GLN A 416 -41.19 -14.66 -11.52
N GLY A 417 -40.38 -15.32 -12.35
CA GLY A 417 -40.83 -16.40 -13.24
C GLY A 417 -41.45 -17.54 -12.45
N TYR A 418 -40.76 -18.05 -11.43
CA TYR A 418 -41.27 -19.11 -10.56
C TYR A 418 -42.49 -18.68 -9.74
N LEU A 419 -42.56 -17.42 -9.29
CA LEU A 419 -43.73 -16.88 -8.60
C LEU A 419 -44.97 -16.87 -9.50
N ARG A 420 -44.83 -16.48 -10.77
CA ARG A 420 -45.95 -16.50 -11.72
C ARG A 420 -46.38 -17.94 -12.01
N ALA A 421 -45.43 -18.83 -12.25
CA ALA A 421 -45.70 -20.25 -12.52
C ALA A 421 -46.39 -20.96 -11.34
N THR A 422 -45.93 -20.73 -10.10
CA THR A 422 -46.55 -21.28 -8.88
C THR A 422 -47.97 -20.76 -8.66
N ARG A 423 -48.20 -19.45 -8.79
CA ARG A 423 -49.54 -18.86 -8.65
C ARG A 423 -50.52 -19.39 -9.68
N HIS A 424 -50.08 -19.50 -10.94
CA HIS A 424 -50.90 -20.07 -12.01
C HIS A 424 -51.24 -21.55 -11.73
N ALA A 425 -50.26 -22.36 -11.32
CA ALA A 425 -50.50 -23.77 -10.99
C ALA A 425 -51.44 -23.93 -9.78
N ALA A 426 -51.27 -23.12 -8.74
CA ALA A 426 -52.14 -23.10 -7.58
C ALA A 426 -53.58 -22.71 -7.93
N ALA A 427 -53.77 -21.68 -8.76
CA ALA A 427 -55.10 -21.25 -9.20
C ALA A 427 -55.81 -22.37 -9.98
N ARG A 428 -55.13 -22.96 -10.98
CA ARG A 428 -55.67 -24.09 -11.76
C ARG A 428 -56.09 -25.26 -10.86
N LEU A 429 -55.26 -25.65 -9.89
CA LEU A 429 -55.59 -26.76 -8.97
C LEU A 429 -56.72 -26.41 -8.00
N ALA A 430 -56.81 -25.16 -7.55
CA ALA A 430 -57.92 -24.72 -6.73
C ALA A 430 -59.26 -24.80 -7.49
N ASP A 431 -59.27 -24.38 -8.76
CA ASP A 431 -60.44 -24.46 -9.62
C ASP A 431 -60.87 -25.91 -9.86
N THR A 432 -59.93 -26.81 -10.18
CA THR A 432 -60.25 -28.24 -10.38
C THR A 432 -60.79 -28.89 -9.11
N LEU A 433 -60.22 -28.59 -7.95
CA LEU A 433 -60.68 -29.11 -6.66
C LEU A 433 -62.06 -28.55 -6.27
N PHE A 434 -62.33 -27.28 -6.58
CA PHE A 434 -63.63 -26.64 -6.34
C PHE A 434 -64.72 -27.25 -7.23
N LEU A 435 -64.45 -27.39 -8.53
CA LEU A 435 -65.38 -28.02 -9.48
C LEU A 435 -65.62 -29.51 -9.17
N GLY A 436 -64.57 -30.26 -8.83
CA GLY A 436 -64.69 -31.67 -8.43
C GLY A 436 -65.53 -31.88 -7.17
N ARG A 437 -65.45 -30.95 -6.20
CA ARG A 437 -66.27 -30.97 -4.98
C ARG A 437 -67.74 -30.67 -5.27
N ASN A 438 -68.03 -29.75 -6.20
CA ASN A 438 -69.40 -29.39 -6.58
C ASN A 438 -70.04 -30.44 -7.50
N GLY A 439 -69.27 -31.13 -8.35
CA GLY A 439 -69.76 -32.26 -9.17
C GLY A 439 -70.14 -33.48 -8.34
N ALA A 440 -69.44 -33.77 -7.24
CA ALA A 440 -69.78 -34.85 -6.31
C ALA A 440 -71.02 -34.53 -5.44
N ALA A 441 -71.28 -33.25 -5.15
CA ALA A 441 -72.45 -32.81 -4.39
C ALA A 441 -73.75 -32.77 -5.21
N ALA A 442 -73.67 -32.82 -6.55
CA ALA A 442 -74.82 -32.72 -7.45
C ALA A 442 -75.50 -34.07 -7.78
N ASN A 443 -75.07 -35.19 -7.19
CA ASN A 443 -75.67 -36.50 -7.40
C ASN A 443 -76.16 -37.15 -6.08
N PRO A 444 -77.33 -36.74 -5.54
CA PRO A 444 -78.08 -37.58 -4.62
C PRO A 444 -78.94 -38.58 -5.43
N ALA A 445 -78.81 -39.86 -5.04
CA ALA A 445 -79.52 -41.03 -5.55
C ALA A 445 -80.94 -40.78 -6.12
N THR A 446 -81.10 -41.03 -7.41
CA THR A 446 -82.35 -41.51 -8.00
C THR A 446 -82.21 -43.01 -8.18
N GLU A 447 -82.80 -43.80 -7.27
CA GLU A 447 -83.36 -45.13 -7.54
C GLU A 447 -83.84 -45.78 -6.23
N ALA A 448 -85.14 -45.66 -5.97
CA ALA A 448 -85.94 -46.64 -5.23
C ALA A 448 -87.40 -46.48 -5.69
N GLY A 449 -87.71 -47.09 -6.83
CA GLY A 449 -89.07 -47.24 -7.34
C GLY A 449 -89.34 -48.72 -7.68
N GLY A 450 -90.49 -49.22 -7.22
CA GLY A 450 -91.05 -50.56 -7.47
C GLY A 450 -91.42 -51.24 -6.14
N ASP A 451 -92.65 -51.64 -5.81
CA ASP A 451 -93.81 -51.92 -6.65
C ASP A 451 -95.10 -51.95 -5.77
N ARG A 452 -96.21 -51.44 -6.32
CA ARG A 452 -97.62 -51.76 -5.96
C ARG A 452 -98.46 -51.50 -7.21
N ASP A 453 -98.69 -52.51 -8.03
CA ASP A 453 -99.95 -53.27 -8.14
C ASP A 453 -99.84 -54.34 -9.25
#